data_AF-A0A5N5U458-F1
#
_entry.id   AF-A0A5N5U458-F1
#
_cell.length_a   1.000
_cell.length_b   1.000
_cell.length_c   1.000
_cell.angle_alpha   90.00
_cell.angle_beta   90.00
_cell.angle_gamma   90.00
#
_symmetry.space_group_name_H-M   'P 1'
#
loop_
_entity.id
_entity.type
_entity.pdbx_description
1 polymer ?
#
loop_
_entity_poly.entity_id
_entity_poly.type
_entity_poly.pdbx_seq_one_letter_code
_entity_poly.pdbx_strand_id
1 'polypeptide(L)'
;MDGPTALTEAVRELRDRGGAVLAAFLAAVGVTTLVARDSILQAITQQQDLLDSIYAAYADAGIDRSQLPELTEFATPLAVDISYGAGVALLFVAALLAEFGTIVVLRVVAGESPRQAAPRRIGRTLVFGFLAGTVVRLLTVVGLVLFILPGLFIGVSLLFVHASIVIDDTGPLAAFEHSWELTSGRRFEVVSVGLMLVALYATPRAFAPLIPGTAGVVVMGATSGLAVLLSAGVVGRTYLALRDGEPDAESTDEETEDDDADPYDAPLGPDDLPEPE
;
A
#
# COMPACT_ATOMS: atom_id res chain seq x y z
N MET A 1 2.89 6.21 14.57
CA MET A 1 3.40 6.82 13.35
C MET A 1 2.28 6.98 12.33
N ASP A 2 1.96 8.22 11.99
CA ASP A 2 0.94 8.55 10.99
C ASP A 2 1.43 8.37 9.54
N GLY A 3 0.49 8.25 8.60
CA GLY A 3 0.77 7.99 7.18
C GLY A 3 1.74 8.99 6.49
N PRO A 4 1.59 10.32 6.69
CA PRO A 4 2.51 11.33 6.12
C PRO A 4 3.96 11.20 6.59
N THR A 5 4.18 10.96 7.90
CA THR A 5 5.51 10.77 8.45
C THR A 5 6.14 9.50 7.89
N ALA A 6 5.40 8.39 7.88
CA ALA A 6 5.85 7.14 7.29
C ALA A 6 6.24 7.29 5.80
N LEU A 7 5.50 8.10 5.04
CA LEU A 7 5.83 8.38 3.63
C LEU A 7 7.14 9.15 3.50
N THR A 8 7.32 10.20 4.30
CA THR A 8 8.53 11.04 4.25
C THR A 8 9.78 10.23 4.59
N GLU A 9 9.70 9.38 5.60
CA GLU A 9 10.80 8.50 5.99
C GLU A 9 11.06 7.41 4.95
N ALA A 10 10.01 6.76 4.42
CA ALA A 10 10.15 5.78 3.36
C ALA A 10 10.85 6.38 2.14
N VAL A 11 10.50 7.61 1.75
CA VAL A 11 11.16 8.33 0.64
C VAL A 11 12.63 8.59 0.94
N ARG A 12 12.97 9.07 2.15
CA ARG A 12 14.36 9.33 2.55
C ARG A 12 15.20 8.05 2.48
N GLU A 13 14.72 6.97 3.09
CA GLU A 13 15.44 5.71 3.17
C GLU A 13 15.60 5.05 1.79
N LEU A 14 14.54 5.06 0.97
CA LEU A 14 14.60 4.54 -0.40
C LEU A 14 15.57 5.38 -1.25
N ARG A 15 15.57 6.70 -1.13
CA ARG A 15 16.51 7.56 -1.86
C ARG A 15 17.96 7.22 -1.50
N ASP A 16 18.25 7.08 -0.21
CA ASP A 16 19.62 6.93 0.28
C ASP A 16 20.17 5.50 0.03
N ARG A 17 19.30 4.50 -0.11
CA ARG A 17 19.67 3.09 -0.31
C ARG A 17 19.54 2.58 -1.75
N GLY A 18 19.57 3.47 -2.73
CA GLY A 18 19.57 3.09 -4.16
C GLY A 18 18.18 2.77 -4.71
N GLY A 19 17.13 3.33 -4.12
CA GLY A 19 15.73 3.17 -4.51
C GLY A 19 15.40 3.68 -5.91
N ALA A 20 16.30 4.41 -6.58
CA ALA A 20 16.14 4.77 -7.99
C ALA A 20 16.04 3.55 -8.91
N VAL A 21 16.81 2.49 -8.63
CA VAL A 21 16.75 1.23 -9.40
C VAL A 21 15.42 0.52 -9.15
N LEU A 22 14.97 0.48 -7.90
CA LEU A 22 13.67 -0.11 -7.53
C LEU A 22 12.51 0.68 -8.13
N ALA A 23 12.62 2.01 -8.16
CA ALA A 23 11.64 2.90 -8.77
C ALA A 23 11.54 2.65 -10.28
N ALA A 24 12.67 2.58 -10.99
CA ALA A 24 12.69 2.26 -12.41
C ALA A 24 12.13 0.85 -12.69
N PHE A 25 12.52 -0.13 -11.88
CA PHE A 25 12.01 -1.50 -11.97
C PHE A 25 10.49 -1.57 -11.78
N LEU A 26 9.97 -1.03 -10.68
CA LEU A 26 8.53 -1.06 -10.39
C LEU A 26 7.73 -0.20 -11.37
N ALA A 27 8.27 0.92 -11.86
CA ALA A 27 7.65 1.68 -12.94
C ALA A 27 7.51 0.85 -14.22
N ALA A 28 8.56 0.12 -14.63
CA ALA A 28 8.51 -0.76 -15.78
C ALA A 28 7.51 -1.91 -15.58
N VAL A 29 7.45 -2.50 -14.39
CA VAL A 29 6.46 -3.52 -14.03
C VAL A 29 5.05 -2.95 -14.07
N GLY A 30 4.84 -1.72 -13.60
CA GLY A 30 3.54 -1.05 -13.64
C GLY A 30 3.04 -0.81 -15.07
N VAL A 31 3.91 -0.34 -15.98
CA VAL A 31 3.60 -0.22 -17.41
C VAL A 31 3.28 -1.60 -18.01
N THR A 32 4.10 -2.61 -17.72
CA THR A 32 3.89 -3.98 -18.22
C THR A 32 2.55 -4.55 -17.74
N THR A 33 2.16 -4.27 -16.50
CA THR A 33 0.89 -4.70 -15.91
C THR A 33 -0.30 -4.06 -16.64
N LEU A 34 -0.21 -2.78 -17.00
CA LEU A 34 -1.25 -2.11 -17.80
C LEU A 34 -1.35 -2.72 -19.20
N VAL A 35 -0.22 -2.90 -19.90
CA VAL A 35 -0.19 -3.53 -21.22
C VAL A 35 -0.84 -4.92 -21.17
N ALA A 36 -0.46 -5.75 -20.19
CA ALA A 36 -1.00 -7.08 -20.04
C ALA A 36 -2.52 -7.08 -19.78
N ARG A 37 -2.97 -6.21 -18.86
CA ARG A 37 -4.40 -6.03 -18.55
C ARG A 37 -5.19 -5.62 -19.80
N ASP A 38 -4.69 -4.63 -20.53
CA ASP A 38 -5.42 -4.06 -21.66
C ASP A 38 -5.41 -5.00 -22.87
N SER A 39 -4.32 -5.74 -23.10
CA SER A 39 -4.28 -6.85 -24.06
C SER A 39 -5.29 -7.95 -23.73
N ILE A 40 -5.45 -8.33 -22.45
CA ILE A 40 -6.46 -9.30 -22.03
C ILE A 40 -7.86 -8.78 -22.33
N LEU A 41 -8.14 -7.51 -21.98
CA LEU A 41 -9.46 -6.90 -22.25
C LEU A 41 -9.75 -6.86 -23.75
N GLN A 42 -8.77 -6.52 -24.58
CA GLN A 42 -8.91 -6.56 -26.04
C GLN A 42 -9.17 -7.98 -26.56
N ALA A 43 -8.47 -8.98 -26.04
CA ALA A 43 -8.69 -10.37 -26.43
C ALA A 43 -10.10 -10.85 -26.04
N ILE A 44 -10.62 -10.42 -24.88
CA ILE A 44 -11.99 -10.72 -24.46
C ILE A 44 -13.01 -10.04 -25.38
N THR A 45 -12.80 -8.78 -25.77
CA THR A 45 -13.76 -8.07 -26.63
C THR A 45 -13.82 -8.63 -28.06
N GLN A 46 -12.75 -9.27 -28.52
CA GLN A 46 -12.75 -10.02 -29.78
C GLN A 46 -13.54 -11.34 -29.70
N GLN A 47 -13.72 -11.90 -28.50
CA GLN A 47 -14.35 -13.20 -28.30
C GLN A 47 -15.87 -13.04 -28.05
N GLN A 48 -16.63 -12.84 -29.13
CA GLN A 48 -18.08 -12.60 -29.09
C GLN A 48 -18.86 -13.66 -28.30
N ASP A 49 -18.51 -14.95 -28.43
CA ASP A 49 -19.17 -16.04 -27.71
C ASP A 49 -19.04 -15.92 -26.17
N LEU A 50 -17.89 -15.46 -25.67
CA LEU A 50 -17.69 -15.25 -24.23
C LEU A 50 -18.53 -14.07 -23.76
N LEU A 51 -18.53 -12.98 -24.50
CA LEU A 51 -19.34 -11.81 -24.18
C LEU A 51 -20.82 -12.17 -24.10
N ASP A 52 -21.33 -12.91 -25.07
CA ASP A 52 -22.73 -13.34 -25.10
C ASP A 52 -23.07 -14.23 -23.91
N SER A 53 -22.16 -15.11 -23.48
CA SER A 53 -22.35 -15.93 -22.28
C SER A 53 -22.38 -15.09 -20.99
N ILE A 54 -21.54 -14.06 -20.90
CA ILE A 54 -21.49 -13.13 -19.76
C ILE A 54 -22.78 -12.30 -19.71
N TYR A 55 -23.22 -11.76 -20.85
CA TYR A 55 -24.45 -10.98 -20.92
C TYR A 55 -25.70 -11.82 -20.66
N ALA A 56 -25.72 -13.09 -21.09
CA ALA A 56 -26.81 -14.00 -20.77
C ALA A 56 -26.91 -14.24 -19.25
N ALA A 57 -25.78 -14.39 -18.56
CA ALA A 57 -25.77 -14.52 -17.10
C ALA A 57 -26.28 -13.25 -16.38
N TYR A 58 -25.95 -12.06 -16.88
CA TYR A 58 -26.49 -10.81 -16.35
C TYR A 58 -27.99 -10.65 -16.61
N ALA A 59 -28.46 -11.03 -17.81
CA ALA A 59 -29.87 -10.99 -18.15
C ALA A 59 -30.70 -11.93 -17.25
N ASP A 60 -30.17 -13.11 -16.91
CA ASP A 60 -30.79 -14.04 -15.95
C ASP A 60 -30.85 -13.46 -14.52
N ALA A 61 -29.85 -12.65 -14.15
CA ALA A 61 -29.85 -11.87 -12.91
C ALA A 61 -30.76 -10.62 -12.96
N GLY A 62 -31.45 -10.37 -14.07
CA GLY A 62 -32.34 -9.22 -14.26
C GLY A 62 -31.61 -7.90 -14.53
N ILE A 63 -30.33 -7.94 -14.89
CA ILE A 63 -29.51 -6.77 -15.20
C ILE A 63 -29.49 -6.56 -16.72
N ASP A 64 -30.00 -5.42 -17.16
CA ASP A 64 -30.02 -5.09 -18.59
C ASP A 64 -28.63 -4.65 -19.06
N ARG A 65 -28.25 -5.05 -20.28
CA ARG A 65 -26.94 -4.74 -20.88
C ARG A 65 -26.71 -3.23 -20.96
N SER A 66 -27.76 -2.45 -21.15
CA SER A 66 -27.72 -0.98 -21.18
C SER A 66 -27.22 -0.35 -19.86
N GLN A 67 -27.31 -1.10 -18.76
CA GLN A 67 -26.84 -0.66 -17.43
C GLN A 67 -25.38 -1.04 -17.17
N LEU A 68 -24.78 -1.87 -18.03
CA LEU A 68 -23.41 -2.33 -17.88
C LEU A 68 -22.46 -1.36 -18.61
N PRO A 69 -21.37 -0.92 -17.95
CA PRO A 69 -20.34 -0.14 -18.64
C PRO A 69 -19.69 -0.99 -19.73
N GLU A 70 -19.40 -0.37 -20.88
CA GLU A 70 -18.77 -1.09 -21.98
C GLU A 70 -17.32 -1.46 -21.61
N LEU A 71 -16.89 -2.68 -21.93
CA LEU A 71 -15.52 -3.12 -21.64
C LEU A 71 -14.45 -2.24 -22.32
N THR A 72 -14.82 -1.61 -23.44
CA THR A 72 -14.03 -0.64 -24.19
C THR A 72 -13.73 0.63 -23.42
N GLU A 73 -14.56 1.02 -22.44
CA GLU A 73 -14.29 2.17 -21.55
C GLU A 73 -13.08 1.93 -20.64
N PHE A 74 -12.75 0.66 -20.37
CA PHE A 74 -11.62 0.29 -19.53
C PHE A 74 -10.33 0.02 -20.31
N ALA A 75 -10.43 -0.09 -21.64
CA ALA A 75 -9.32 -0.39 -22.53
C ALA A 75 -8.53 0.89 -22.84
N THR A 76 -7.21 0.79 -22.78
CA THR A 76 -6.32 1.88 -23.19
C THR A 76 -5.67 1.55 -24.54
N PRO A 77 -5.11 2.54 -25.26
CA PRO A 77 -4.44 2.30 -26.54
C PRO A 77 -3.11 1.52 -26.44
N LEU A 78 -2.75 0.99 -25.27
CA LEU A 78 -1.52 0.20 -25.07
C LEU A 78 -1.72 -1.31 -25.32
N ALA A 79 -2.94 -1.74 -25.58
CA ALA A 79 -3.22 -3.15 -25.84
C ALA A 79 -2.43 -3.62 -27.08
N VAL A 80 -1.71 -4.74 -26.90
CA VAL A 80 -1.03 -5.45 -27.96
C VAL A 80 -1.86 -6.65 -28.36
N ASP A 81 -1.95 -6.91 -29.67
CA ASP A 81 -2.63 -8.07 -30.22
C ASP A 81 -1.88 -9.36 -29.86
N ILE A 82 -2.28 -9.97 -28.75
CA ILE A 82 -1.75 -11.23 -28.23
C ILE A 82 -2.93 -12.12 -27.84
N SER A 83 -2.70 -13.43 -27.85
CA SER A 83 -3.73 -14.38 -27.41
C SER A 83 -4.09 -14.15 -25.94
N TYR A 84 -5.34 -14.47 -25.57
CA TYR A 84 -5.82 -14.39 -24.18
C TYR A 84 -4.85 -15.08 -23.20
N GLY A 85 -4.38 -16.29 -23.55
CA GLY A 85 -3.43 -17.04 -22.72
C GLY A 85 -2.07 -16.34 -22.56
N ALA A 86 -1.55 -15.70 -23.62
CA ALA A 86 -0.33 -14.93 -23.54
C ALA A 86 -0.49 -13.67 -22.65
N GLY A 87 -1.64 -12.99 -22.76
CA GLY A 87 -1.97 -11.86 -21.88
C GLY A 87 -2.02 -12.27 -20.41
N VAL A 88 -2.71 -13.37 -20.09
CA VAL A 88 -2.77 -13.91 -18.72
C VAL A 88 -1.39 -14.29 -18.21
N ALA A 89 -0.57 -14.95 -19.03
CA ALA A 89 0.80 -15.30 -18.67
C ALA A 89 1.67 -14.05 -18.40
N LEU A 90 1.56 -13.02 -19.24
CA LEU A 90 2.27 -11.76 -19.05
C LEU A 90 1.84 -11.05 -17.76
N LEU A 91 0.53 -11.01 -17.47
CA LEU A 91 0.01 -10.43 -16.25
C LEU A 91 0.51 -11.18 -15.01
N PHE A 92 0.55 -12.52 -15.08
CA PHE A 92 1.07 -13.35 -14.01
C PHE A 92 2.57 -13.10 -13.76
N VAL A 93 3.38 -13.01 -14.82
CA VAL A 93 4.80 -12.66 -14.71
C VAL A 93 4.97 -11.26 -14.11
N ALA A 94 4.19 -10.27 -14.56
CA ALA A 94 4.24 -8.91 -14.02
C ALA A 94 3.86 -8.89 -12.53
N ALA A 95 2.87 -9.69 -12.12
CA ALA A 95 2.48 -9.81 -10.72
C ALA A 95 3.59 -10.42 -9.84
N LEU A 96 4.30 -11.44 -10.32
CA LEU A 96 5.46 -12.01 -9.62
C LEU A 96 6.63 -11.03 -9.53
N LEU A 97 6.89 -10.25 -10.59
CA LEU A 97 7.91 -9.20 -10.57
C LEU A 97 7.55 -8.07 -9.62
N ALA A 98 6.28 -7.66 -9.58
CA ALA A 98 5.79 -6.67 -8.61
C ALA A 98 5.99 -7.16 -7.18
N GLU A 99 5.59 -8.40 -6.90
CA GLU A 99 5.78 -9.04 -5.59
C GLU A 99 7.25 -9.09 -5.18
N PHE A 100 8.14 -9.52 -6.09
CA PHE A 100 9.57 -9.50 -5.87
C PHE A 100 10.07 -8.08 -5.51
N GLY A 101 9.63 -7.07 -6.26
CA GLY A 101 9.97 -5.67 -5.98
C GLY A 101 9.51 -5.22 -4.60
N THR A 102 8.27 -5.55 -4.21
CA THR A 102 7.72 -5.24 -2.88
C THR A 102 8.53 -5.91 -1.76
N ILE A 103 8.92 -7.17 -1.93
CA ILE A 103 9.77 -7.88 -0.96
C ILE A 103 11.11 -7.17 -0.78
N VAL A 104 11.75 -6.78 -1.88
CA VAL A 104 13.05 -6.07 -1.82
C VAL A 104 12.87 -4.70 -1.17
N VAL A 105 11.80 -3.96 -1.47
CA VAL A 105 11.51 -2.67 -0.84
C VAL A 105 11.36 -2.82 0.68
N LEU A 106 10.54 -3.77 1.15
CA LEU A 106 10.32 -4.01 2.57
C LEU A 106 11.62 -4.35 3.31
N ARG A 107 12.48 -5.17 2.70
CA ARG A 107 13.80 -5.52 3.27
C ARG A 107 14.76 -4.34 3.28
N VAL A 108 14.74 -3.52 2.22
CA VAL A 108 15.56 -2.30 2.16
C VAL A 108 15.15 -1.31 3.23
N VAL A 109 13.86 -1.17 3.51
CA VAL A 109 13.35 -0.36 4.65
C VAL A 109 13.72 -0.98 5.99
N ALA A 110 13.78 -2.31 6.09
CA ALA A 110 14.20 -3.01 7.31
C ALA A 110 15.72 -2.99 7.59
N GLY A 111 16.53 -2.25 6.83
CA GLY A 111 17.97 -2.15 7.07
C GLY A 111 18.85 -2.90 6.06
N GLU A 112 18.28 -3.75 5.21
CA GLU A 112 19.08 -4.57 4.29
C GLU A 112 19.57 -3.77 3.07
N SER A 113 20.79 -4.05 2.61
CA SER A 113 21.22 -3.51 1.31
C SER A 113 20.48 -4.21 0.16
N PRO A 114 20.18 -3.53 -0.98
CA PRO A 114 19.44 -4.14 -2.09
C PRO A 114 20.06 -5.46 -2.61
N ARG A 115 21.41 -5.54 -2.58
CA ARG A 115 22.15 -6.74 -3.02
C ARG A 115 21.98 -7.92 -2.07
N GLN A 116 21.77 -7.68 -0.78
CA GLN A 116 21.53 -8.72 0.23
C GLN A 116 20.04 -9.11 0.29
N ALA A 117 19.15 -8.13 0.09
CA ALA A 117 17.70 -8.31 0.11
C ALA A 117 17.19 -9.21 -1.03
N ALA A 118 17.78 -9.13 -2.23
CA ALA A 118 17.29 -9.84 -3.41
C ALA A 118 17.41 -11.39 -3.33
N PRO A 119 18.55 -12.00 -2.96
CA PRO A 119 18.69 -13.46 -2.99
C PRO A 119 18.18 -14.20 -1.74
N ARG A 120 18.00 -13.51 -0.60
CA ARG A 120 17.76 -14.17 0.70
C ARG A 120 16.40 -14.90 0.73
N ARG A 121 16.40 -16.23 0.73
CA ARG A 121 15.19 -17.09 0.86
C ARG A 121 14.04 -16.72 -0.09
N ILE A 122 14.37 -16.12 -1.24
CA ILE A 122 13.38 -15.44 -2.08
C ILE A 122 12.24 -16.36 -2.52
N GLY A 123 12.52 -17.64 -2.82
CA GLY A 123 11.49 -18.57 -3.25
C GLY A 123 10.39 -18.79 -2.20
N ARG A 124 10.76 -18.98 -0.93
CA ARG A 124 9.78 -19.18 0.15
C ARG A 124 9.02 -17.90 0.45
N THR A 125 9.74 -16.79 0.57
CA THR A 125 9.13 -15.48 0.85
C THR A 125 8.20 -15.03 -0.28
N LEU A 126 8.56 -15.28 -1.54
CA LEU A 126 7.73 -14.98 -2.70
C LEU A 126 6.43 -15.80 -2.68
N VAL A 127 6.50 -17.11 -2.42
CA VAL A 127 5.30 -17.96 -2.38
C VAL A 127 4.38 -17.57 -1.22
N PHE A 128 4.93 -17.40 -0.02
CA PHE A 128 4.12 -17.08 1.17
C PHE A 128 3.60 -15.64 1.13
N GLY A 129 4.45 -14.68 0.74
CA GLY A 129 4.07 -13.29 0.56
C GLY A 129 2.99 -13.12 -0.49
N PHE A 130 3.16 -13.75 -1.67
CA PHE A 130 2.19 -13.67 -2.76
C PHE A 130 0.86 -14.28 -2.37
N LEU A 131 0.86 -15.46 -1.72
CA LEU A 131 -0.36 -16.14 -1.33
C LEU A 131 -1.10 -15.38 -0.23
N ALA A 132 -0.40 -14.99 0.85
CA ALA A 132 -0.99 -14.25 1.96
C ALA A 132 -1.50 -12.87 1.50
N GLY A 133 -0.70 -12.15 0.72
CA GLY A 133 -1.09 -10.86 0.14
C GLY A 133 -2.28 -10.97 -0.82
N THR A 134 -2.39 -12.07 -1.56
CA THR A 134 -3.58 -12.34 -2.40
C THR A 134 -4.81 -12.61 -1.55
N VAL A 135 -4.70 -13.41 -0.49
CA VAL A 135 -5.80 -13.65 0.46
C VAL A 135 -6.27 -12.33 1.10
N VAL A 136 -5.35 -11.50 1.61
CA VAL A 136 -5.69 -10.19 2.21
C VAL A 136 -6.42 -9.29 1.20
N ARG A 137 -5.93 -9.21 -0.05
CA ARG A 137 -6.57 -8.42 -1.11
C ARG A 137 -7.98 -8.92 -1.41
N LEU A 138 -8.17 -10.24 -1.53
CA LEU A 138 -9.49 -10.82 -1.79
C LEU A 138 -10.45 -10.58 -0.62
N LEU A 139 -10.02 -10.80 0.61
CA LEU A 139 -10.83 -10.54 1.81
C LEU A 139 -11.23 -9.06 1.90
N THR A 140 -10.29 -8.15 1.63
CA THR A 140 -10.56 -6.70 1.63
C THR A 140 -11.57 -6.33 0.54
N VAL A 141 -11.40 -6.82 -0.70
CA VAL A 141 -12.32 -6.54 -1.81
C VAL A 141 -13.71 -7.11 -1.55
N VAL A 142 -13.80 -8.39 -1.17
CA VAL A 142 -15.08 -9.04 -0.83
C VAL A 142 -15.76 -8.31 0.33
N GLY A 143 -14.98 -7.95 1.35
CA GLY A 143 -15.45 -7.15 2.46
C GLY A 143 -16.05 -5.83 1.99
N LEU A 144 -15.31 -5.05 1.18
CA LEU A 144 -15.76 -3.75 0.67
C LEU A 144 -17.02 -3.85 -0.20
N VAL A 145 -17.10 -4.89 -1.04
CA VAL A 145 -18.26 -5.15 -1.92
C VAL A 145 -19.50 -5.51 -1.12
N LEU A 146 -19.37 -6.35 -0.09
CA LEU A 146 -20.50 -6.70 0.77
C LEU A 146 -20.90 -5.50 1.66
N PHE A 147 -19.93 -4.87 2.31
CA PHE A 147 -20.11 -3.72 3.17
C PHE A 147 -18.81 -2.93 3.35
N ILE A 148 -18.86 -1.62 3.09
CA ILE A 148 -17.69 -0.73 3.16
C ILE A 148 -16.96 -0.84 4.51
N LEU A 149 -17.69 -0.83 5.63
CA LEU A 149 -17.14 -0.87 6.99
C LEU A 149 -16.37 -2.18 7.29
N PRO A 150 -16.96 -3.38 7.12
CA PRO A 150 -16.24 -4.65 7.20
C PRO A 150 -15.01 -4.77 6.29
N GLY A 151 -15.10 -4.28 5.05
CA GLY A 151 -13.96 -4.29 4.12
C GLY A 151 -12.79 -3.45 4.63
N LEU A 152 -13.07 -2.21 5.05
CA LEU A 152 -12.07 -1.33 5.62
C LEU A 152 -11.47 -1.91 6.90
N PHE A 153 -12.32 -2.48 7.76
CA PHE A 153 -11.91 -3.11 8.99
C PHE A 153 -10.90 -4.25 8.75
N ILE A 154 -11.21 -5.16 7.83
CA ILE A 154 -10.30 -6.26 7.47
C ILE A 154 -9.01 -5.74 6.84
N GLY A 155 -9.10 -4.76 5.92
CA GLY A 155 -7.93 -4.18 5.27
C GLY A 155 -6.97 -3.53 6.25
N VAL A 156 -7.50 -2.82 7.25
CA VAL A 156 -6.71 -2.21 8.33
C VAL A 156 -6.11 -3.26 9.25
N SER A 157 -6.90 -4.26 9.68
CA SER A 157 -6.42 -5.29 10.60
C SER A 157 -5.35 -6.19 10.01
N LEU A 158 -5.36 -6.39 8.69
CA LEU A 158 -4.44 -7.27 7.97
C LEU A 158 -3.39 -6.51 7.14
N LEU A 159 -3.23 -5.21 7.37
CA LEU A 159 -2.32 -4.36 6.61
C LEU A 159 -0.86 -4.85 6.67
N PHE A 160 -0.46 -5.39 7.82
CA PHE A 160 0.93 -5.74 8.12
C PHE A 160 1.29 -7.21 7.89
N VAL A 161 0.34 -8.04 7.44
CA VAL A 161 0.59 -9.47 7.16
C VAL A 161 1.80 -9.64 6.22
N HIS A 162 1.85 -8.84 5.16
CA HIS A 162 2.92 -8.92 4.17
C HIS A 162 4.27 -8.49 4.74
N ALA A 163 4.30 -7.40 5.50
CA ALA A 163 5.51 -6.92 6.18
C ALA A 163 6.05 -7.97 7.16
N SER A 164 5.18 -8.61 7.95
CA SER A 164 5.58 -9.67 8.89
C SER A 164 6.24 -10.86 8.19
N ILE A 165 5.68 -11.35 7.08
CA ILE A 165 6.27 -12.47 6.32
C ILE A 165 7.66 -12.10 5.78
N VAL A 166 7.81 -10.87 5.30
CA VAL A 166 9.02 -10.45 4.59
C VAL A 166 10.14 -10.03 5.54
N ILE A 167 9.80 -9.29 6.59
CA ILE A 167 10.77 -8.69 7.52
C ILE A 167 11.12 -9.69 8.63
N ASP A 168 10.12 -10.40 9.18
CA ASP A 168 10.33 -11.33 10.30
C ASP A 168 10.47 -12.79 9.84
N ASP A 169 10.47 -13.05 8.53
CA ASP A 169 10.57 -14.38 7.93
C ASP A 169 9.48 -15.37 8.47
N THR A 170 8.32 -14.85 8.90
CA THR A 170 7.21 -15.63 9.49
C THR A 170 6.45 -16.47 8.46
N GLY A 171 5.79 -17.52 8.96
CA GLY A 171 4.85 -18.30 8.14
C GLY A 171 3.53 -17.53 7.92
N PRO A 172 2.74 -17.88 6.89
CA PRO A 172 1.54 -17.13 6.52
C PRO A 172 0.52 -17.06 7.66
N LEU A 173 0.23 -18.16 8.37
CA LEU A 173 -0.74 -18.15 9.48
C LEU A 173 -0.28 -17.25 10.64
N ALA A 174 0.98 -17.40 11.08
CA ALA A 174 1.54 -16.58 12.15
C ALA A 174 1.54 -15.08 11.78
N ALA A 175 1.71 -14.75 10.49
CA ALA A 175 1.64 -13.36 10.03
C ALA A 175 0.24 -12.75 10.11
N PHE A 176 -0.83 -13.53 9.91
CA PHE A 176 -2.21 -13.06 10.12
C PHE A 176 -2.48 -12.74 11.59
N GLU A 177 -2.08 -13.64 12.49
CA GLU A 177 -2.20 -13.44 13.94
C GLU A 177 -1.40 -12.21 14.39
N HIS A 178 -0.14 -12.13 13.97
CA HIS A 178 0.75 -11.01 14.33
C HIS A 178 0.23 -9.66 13.81
N SER A 179 -0.25 -9.59 12.57
CA SER A 179 -0.84 -8.37 12.02
C SER A 179 -2.10 -7.96 12.80
N TRP A 180 -2.94 -8.92 13.17
CA TRP A 180 -4.15 -8.65 13.93
C TRP A 180 -3.83 -8.11 15.33
N GLU A 181 -2.88 -8.71 16.03
CA GLU A 181 -2.41 -8.26 17.34
C GLU A 181 -1.77 -6.88 17.25
N LEU A 182 -0.90 -6.65 16.27
CA LEU A 182 -0.18 -5.39 16.08
C LEU A 182 -1.13 -4.22 15.76
N THR A 183 -2.27 -4.49 15.12
CA THR A 183 -3.28 -3.47 14.80
C THR A 183 -4.35 -3.33 15.88
N SER A 184 -4.45 -4.29 16.81
CA SER A 184 -5.38 -4.22 17.93
C SER A 184 -5.00 -3.06 18.87
N GLY A 185 -5.99 -2.24 19.25
CA GLY A 185 -5.76 -1.06 20.10
C GLY A 185 -5.34 0.23 19.39
N ARG A 186 -4.78 0.17 18.16
CA ARG A 186 -4.30 1.37 17.43
C ARG A 186 -4.90 1.52 16.02
N ARG A 187 -6.14 1.07 15.84
CA ARG A 187 -6.77 0.98 14.52
C ARG A 187 -6.92 2.32 13.82
N PHE A 188 -7.14 3.41 14.56
CA PHE A 188 -7.26 4.76 13.98
C PHE A 188 -5.95 5.26 13.37
N GLU A 189 -4.82 4.95 13.99
CA GLU A 189 -3.49 5.25 13.44
C GLU A 189 -3.28 4.50 12.12
N VAL A 190 -3.63 3.20 12.09
CA VAL A 190 -3.50 2.36 10.90
C VAL A 190 -4.50 2.76 9.80
N VAL A 191 -5.66 3.30 10.15
CA VAL A 191 -6.60 3.91 9.19
C VAL A 191 -5.95 5.10 8.48
N SER A 192 -5.18 5.94 9.17
CA SER A 192 -4.46 7.06 8.54
C SER A 192 -3.47 6.57 7.47
N VAL A 193 -2.77 5.48 7.76
CA VAL A 193 -1.87 4.81 6.82
C VAL A 193 -2.66 4.27 5.64
N GLY A 194 -3.76 3.54 5.90
CA GLY A 194 -4.65 3.05 4.85
C GLY A 194 -5.17 4.15 3.92
N LEU A 195 -5.56 5.30 4.47
CA LEU A 195 -6.02 6.46 3.68
C LEU A 195 -4.89 7.05 2.82
N MET A 196 -3.68 7.13 3.37
CA MET A 196 -2.50 7.55 2.61
C MET A 196 -2.22 6.61 1.44
N LEU A 197 -2.34 5.29 1.65
CA LEU A 197 -2.19 4.31 0.56
C LEU A 197 -3.26 4.51 -0.52
N VAL A 198 -4.52 4.74 -0.13
CA VAL A 198 -5.58 5.05 -1.09
C VAL A 198 -5.25 6.30 -1.91
N ALA A 199 -4.78 7.37 -1.28
CA ALA A 199 -4.38 8.60 -1.97
C ALA A 199 -3.23 8.36 -2.97
N LEU A 200 -2.25 7.57 -2.58
CA LEU A 200 -1.10 7.20 -3.40
C LEU A 200 -1.52 6.40 -4.64
N TYR A 201 -2.47 5.45 -4.50
CA TYR A 201 -3.01 4.70 -5.64
C TYR A 201 -4.02 5.51 -6.48
N ALA A 202 -4.72 6.48 -5.89
CA ALA A 202 -5.67 7.34 -6.60
C ALA A 202 -4.94 8.38 -7.47
N THR A 203 -3.75 8.83 -7.06
CA THR A 203 -2.98 9.88 -7.73
C THR A 203 -2.71 9.57 -9.21
N PRO A 204 -2.12 8.41 -9.60
CA PRO A 204 -1.96 8.04 -11.01
C PRO A 204 -3.24 8.15 -11.84
N ARG A 205 -4.38 7.74 -11.25
CA ARG A 205 -5.69 7.71 -11.93
C ARG A 205 -6.29 9.10 -12.12
N ALA A 206 -6.03 10.00 -11.18
CA ALA A 206 -6.54 11.37 -11.26
C ALA A 206 -5.79 12.22 -12.29
N PHE A 207 -4.47 12.03 -12.41
CA PHE A 207 -3.62 12.88 -13.25
C PHE A 207 -3.35 12.31 -14.65
N ALA A 208 -3.41 10.98 -14.85
CA ALA A 208 -3.16 10.38 -16.16
C ALA A 208 -4.05 10.92 -17.29
N PRO A 209 -5.35 11.18 -17.10
CA PRO A 209 -6.20 11.74 -18.16
C PRO A 209 -5.79 13.14 -18.63
N LEU A 210 -4.98 13.87 -17.87
CA LEU A 210 -4.49 15.20 -18.25
C LEU A 210 -3.41 15.14 -19.34
N ILE A 211 -2.81 13.96 -19.56
CA ILE A 211 -1.78 13.74 -20.57
C ILE A 211 -2.43 12.97 -21.73
N PRO A 212 -2.59 13.58 -22.92
CA PRO A 212 -3.29 12.95 -24.01
C PRO A 212 -2.52 11.77 -24.61
N GLY A 213 -3.27 10.80 -25.12
CA GLY A 213 -2.75 9.67 -25.90
C GLY A 213 -2.01 8.62 -25.08
N THR A 214 -1.17 7.84 -25.76
CA THR A 214 -0.43 6.70 -25.18
C THR A 214 0.58 7.15 -24.10
N ALA A 215 1.09 8.38 -24.20
CA ALA A 215 2.01 8.94 -23.21
C ALA A 215 1.38 9.00 -21.81
N GLY A 216 0.11 9.43 -21.69
CA GLY A 216 -0.58 9.50 -20.40
C GLY A 216 -0.77 8.14 -19.74
N VAL A 217 -1.01 7.11 -20.54
CA VAL A 217 -1.15 5.73 -20.05
C VAL A 217 0.19 5.17 -19.59
N VAL A 218 1.28 5.42 -20.32
CA VAL A 218 2.63 5.01 -19.89
C VAL A 218 2.99 5.69 -18.57
N VAL A 219 2.68 6.99 -18.43
CA VAL A 219 2.85 7.72 -17.17
C VAL A 219 1.98 7.11 -16.06
N MET A 220 0.72 6.74 -16.36
CA MET A 220 -0.15 6.05 -15.40
C MET A 220 0.45 4.73 -14.90
N GLY A 221 0.99 3.91 -15.81
CA GLY A 221 1.62 2.64 -15.48
C GLY A 221 2.87 2.83 -14.63
N ALA A 222 3.73 3.75 -15.05
CA ALA A 222 4.96 4.08 -14.34
C ALA A 222 4.65 4.60 -12.91
N THR A 223 3.74 5.56 -12.79
CA THR A 223 3.34 6.14 -11.50
C THR A 223 2.58 5.15 -10.62
N SER A 224 1.83 4.20 -11.20
CA SER A 224 1.23 3.09 -10.44
C SER A 224 2.30 2.14 -9.86
N GLY A 225 3.37 1.89 -10.63
CA GLY A 225 4.54 1.17 -10.12
C GLY A 225 5.23 1.91 -8.97
N LEU A 226 5.41 3.22 -9.10
CA LEU A 226 5.93 4.06 -8.01
C LEU A 226 5.02 4.08 -6.79
N ALA A 227 3.70 4.05 -6.98
CA ALA A 227 2.74 3.92 -5.90
C ALA A 227 2.92 2.61 -5.14
N VAL A 228 3.22 1.49 -5.82
CA VAL A 228 3.57 0.22 -5.15
C VAL A 228 4.85 0.36 -4.32
N LEU A 229 5.89 0.99 -4.87
CA LEU A 229 7.16 1.22 -4.17
C LEU A 229 6.93 2.01 -2.87
N LEU A 230 6.23 3.14 -2.97
CA LEU A 230 5.99 4.03 -1.84
C LEU A 230 5.04 3.39 -0.82
N SER A 231 4.03 2.64 -1.28
CA SER A 231 3.11 1.91 -0.40
C SER A 231 3.83 0.86 0.42
N ALA A 232 4.70 0.07 -0.21
CA ALA A 232 5.52 -0.92 0.47
C ALA A 232 6.47 -0.27 1.48
N GLY A 233 7.06 0.88 1.13
CA GLY A 233 7.92 1.63 2.04
C GLY A 233 7.18 2.17 3.27
N VAL A 234 6.02 2.80 3.06
CA VAL A 234 5.13 3.29 4.12
C VAL A 234 4.74 2.15 5.05
N VAL A 235 4.22 1.04 4.50
CA VAL A 235 3.80 -0.12 5.28
C VAL A 235 4.97 -0.70 6.07
N GLY A 236 6.16 -0.80 5.47
CA GLY A 236 7.37 -1.28 6.13
C GLY A 236 7.81 -0.40 7.30
N ARG A 237 7.83 0.93 7.12
CA ARG A 237 8.20 1.88 8.19
C ARG A 237 7.21 1.85 9.33
N THR A 238 5.92 1.95 9.03
CA THR A 238 4.89 1.87 10.06
C THR A 238 4.97 0.52 10.77
N TYR A 239 5.15 -0.60 10.05
CA TYR A 239 5.31 -1.91 10.67
C TYR A 239 6.45 -1.94 11.71
N LEU A 240 7.63 -1.45 11.33
CA LEU A 240 8.80 -1.41 12.20
C LEU A 240 8.56 -0.51 13.42
N ALA A 241 8.02 0.70 13.22
CA ALA A 241 7.71 1.63 14.31
C ALA A 241 6.76 1.01 15.35
N LEU A 242 5.73 0.30 14.86
CA LEU A 242 4.75 -0.34 15.72
C LEU A 242 5.28 -1.59 16.43
N ARG A 243 6.14 -2.35 15.75
CA ARG A 243 6.76 -3.57 16.29
C ARG A 243 7.83 -3.23 17.33
N ASP A 244 8.63 -2.20 17.07
CA ASP A 244 9.75 -1.80 17.90
C ASP A 244 9.31 -0.86 19.04
N GLY A 245 8.03 -0.44 19.03
CA GLY A 245 7.39 0.31 20.12
C GLY A 245 7.85 1.76 20.22
N GLU A 246 8.29 2.36 19.10
CA GLU A 246 8.68 3.76 19.09
C GLU A 246 7.47 4.65 19.43
N PRO A 247 7.53 5.40 20.54
CA PRO A 247 6.49 6.36 20.86
C PRO A 247 6.52 7.46 19.80
N ASP A 248 5.34 7.85 19.35
CA ASP A 248 5.15 8.93 18.39
C ASP A 248 5.98 10.16 18.78
N ALA A 249 7.01 10.46 17.99
CA ALA A 249 7.52 11.82 17.93
C ALA A 249 6.40 12.66 17.30
N GLU A 250 5.88 13.62 18.08
CA GLU A 250 4.73 14.49 17.78
C GLU A 250 3.35 14.00 18.24
N SER A 251 3.21 13.68 19.54
CA SER A 251 2.31 14.52 20.34
C SER A 251 3.12 15.72 20.82
N THR A 252 3.19 16.76 20.00
CA THR A 252 3.37 18.11 20.56
C THR A 252 2.07 18.43 21.26
N ASP A 253 1.87 17.81 22.42
CA ASP A 253 1.20 18.47 23.51
C ASP A 253 2.14 19.64 23.85
N GLU A 254 1.90 20.77 23.20
CA GLU A 254 2.07 22.02 23.91
C GLU A 254 1.16 21.91 25.14
N GLU A 255 1.67 21.29 26.21
CA GLU A 255 1.31 21.65 27.57
C GLU A 255 1.67 23.12 27.71
N THR A 256 0.74 23.95 27.25
CA THR A 256 0.47 25.24 27.83
C THR A 256 -0.35 24.96 29.09
N GLU A 257 0.32 24.50 30.13
CA GLU A 257 -0.12 24.67 31.53
C GLU A 257 1.09 25.28 32.24
N ASP A 258 1.20 26.60 32.14
CA ASP A 258 0.79 27.55 33.17
C ASP A 258 1.79 27.58 34.33
N ASP A 259 2.57 28.66 34.33
CA ASP A 259 3.20 29.26 35.50
C ASP A 259 2.11 29.53 36.56
N ASP A 260 1.71 28.51 37.32
CA ASP A 260 1.08 28.67 38.62
C ASP A 260 2.04 28.14 39.70
N ALA A 261 3.27 28.66 39.69
CA ALA A 261 4.03 28.77 40.92
C ALA A 261 3.31 29.82 41.78
N ASP A 262 2.53 29.36 42.76
CA ASP A 262 1.91 30.20 43.78
C ASP A 262 2.95 31.21 44.31
N PRO A 263 2.78 32.53 44.05
CA PRO A 263 3.75 33.54 44.48
C PRO A 263 3.87 33.67 46.00
N TYR A 264 3.07 32.92 46.78
CA TYR A 264 3.10 32.90 48.24
C TYR A 264 3.81 31.69 48.87
N ASP A 265 4.32 30.74 48.09
CA ASP A 265 5.02 29.55 48.63
C ASP A 265 6.55 29.61 48.49
N ALA A 266 7.10 30.80 48.24
CA ALA A 266 8.54 31.03 48.32
C ALA A 266 8.99 30.93 49.78
N PRO A 267 9.99 30.08 50.11
CA PRO A 267 10.56 30.07 51.46
C PRO A 267 11.17 31.45 51.74
N LEU A 268 10.65 32.12 52.78
CA LEU A 268 11.15 33.41 53.25
C LEU A 268 12.69 33.35 53.38
N GLY A 269 13.37 34.23 52.65
CA GLY A 269 14.80 34.39 52.75
C GLY A 269 15.20 34.85 54.17
N PRO A 270 16.43 34.58 54.62
CA PRO A 270 16.92 34.99 55.94
C PRO A 270 16.87 36.51 56.20
N ASP A 271 16.58 37.31 55.19
CA ASP A 271 16.71 38.77 55.19
C ASP A 271 15.38 39.52 55.46
N ASP A 272 14.25 38.82 55.60
CA ASP A 272 12.93 39.44 55.84
C ASP A 272 12.50 39.50 57.32
N LEU A 273 13.43 39.40 58.26
CA LEU A 273 13.13 39.64 59.68
C LEU A 273 13.22 41.14 60.00
N PRO A 274 12.16 41.78 60.51
CA PRO A 274 12.25 43.15 61.00
C PRO A 274 13.17 43.21 62.23
N GLU A 275 14.17 44.09 62.18
CA GLU A 275 15.01 44.38 63.34
C GLU A 275 14.14 44.95 64.48
N PRO A 276 14.23 44.40 65.71
CA PRO A 276 13.59 45.02 66.86
C PRO A 276 14.33 46.32 67.23
N GLU A 277 13.57 47.39 67.46
CA GLU A 277 14.03 48.69 67.98
C GLU A 277 14.89 48.61 69.25
#